data_AF-A0A2T6F2M7-F1
#
_entry.id   AF-A0A2T6F2M7-F1
#
_cell.length_a   1.000
_cell.length_b   1.000
_cell.length_c   1.000
_cell.angle_alpha   90.00
_cell.angle_beta   90.00
_cell.angle_gamma   90.00
#
_symmetry.space_group_name_H-M   'P 1'
#
loop_
_entity.id
_entity.type
_entity.pdbx_description
1 polymer ?
#
loop_
_entity_poly.entity_id
_entity_poly.type
_entity_poly.pdbx_seq_one_letter_code
_entity_poly.pdbx_strand_id
1 'polypeptide(L)'
;MSAFCVFGVSRLDCKKAAEKKVRTVDPATKKRLSHDEWRAEVEVLSVSIFEEKKTLRQISPAFDAPQFCYDWIRIASGGGQIRLPRLMVRGPKVDKKGVQIKRDGKVLITWLPYQKSEQAAVAA
;
A
#
# COMPACT_ATOMS: atom_id res chain seq x y z
N MET A 1 13.37 -15.11 7.05
CA MET A 1 12.28 -14.89 6.07
C MET A 1 11.38 -13.83 6.68
N SER A 2 11.37 -12.62 6.13
CA SER A 2 10.57 -11.51 6.64
C SER A 2 9.09 -11.77 6.45
N ALA A 3 8.34 -11.85 7.53
CA ALA A 3 6.92 -12.23 7.53
C ALA A 3 5.97 -11.04 7.61
N PHE A 4 6.43 -9.84 7.95
CA PHE A 4 5.58 -8.67 8.21
C PHE A 4 5.86 -7.52 7.26
N CYS A 5 4.86 -6.70 6.95
CA CYS A 5 5.07 -5.44 6.23
C CYS A 5 3.92 -4.46 6.52
N VAL A 6 4.05 -3.24 6.03
CA VAL A 6 3.04 -2.19 6.13
C VAL A 6 2.45 -1.93 4.75
N PHE A 7 1.13 -2.02 4.69
CA PHE A 7 0.33 -1.59 3.56
C PHE A 7 -0.29 -0.22 3.84
N GLY A 8 -0.51 0.59 2.82
CA GLY A 8 -1.15 1.88 2.96
C GLY A 8 -1.26 2.61 1.63
N VAL A 9 -1.57 3.89 1.70
CA VAL A 9 -1.56 4.83 0.58
C VAL A 9 -0.41 5.79 0.79
N SER A 10 0.53 5.87 -0.15
CA SER A 10 1.67 6.79 -0.10
C SER A 10 1.54 7.89 -1.14
N ARG A 11 1.93 9.12 -0.80
CA ARG A 11 1.98 10.25 -1.75
C ARG A 11 2.83 9.94 -2.97
N LEU A 12 3.96 9.25 -2.79
CA LEU A 12 4.86 8.87 -3.88
C LEU A 12 4.16 7.94 -4.90
N ASP A 13 3.39 6.98 -4.40
CA ASP A 13 2.63 6.07 -5.26
C ASP A 13 1.46 6.77 -5.95
N CYS A 14 0.85 7.76 -5.30
CA CYS A 14 -0.20 8.58 -5.89
C CYS A 14 0.36 9.49 -6.97
N LYS A 15 1.54 10.09 -6.76
CA LYS A 15 2.26 10.88 -7.77
C LYS A 15 2.58 10.04 -9.00
N LYS A 16 3.19 8.86 -8.82
CA LYS A 16 3.44 7.93 -9.94
C LYS A 16 2.17 7.49 -10.67
N ALA A 17 1.04 7.38 -9.96
CA ALA A 17 -0.24 7.09 -10.59
C ALA A 17 -0.80 8.29 -11.36
N ALA A 18 -0.61 9.51 -10.85
CA ALA A 18 -0.98 10.75 -11.51
C ALA A 18 -0.15 10.98 -12.78
N GLU A 19 1.17 10.79 -12.73
CA GLU A 19 2.08 10.90 -13.88
C GLU A 19 1.64 10.00 -15.06
N LYS A 20 1.10 8.82 -14.77
CA LYS A 20 0.58 7.91 -15.80
C LYS A 20 -0.79 8.32 -16.35
N LYS A 21 -1.55 9.12 -15.61
CA LYS A 21 -2.90 9.56 -15.98
C LYS A 21 -2.89 10.91 -16.68
N VAL A 22 -2.03 11.83 -16.25
CA VAL A 22 -1.89 13.16 -16.88
C VAL A 22 -1.24 12.99 -18.24
N ARG A 23 -1.98 13.37 -19.28
CA ARG A 23 -1.48 13.32 -20.66
C ARG A 23 -0.55 14.51 -20.90
N THR A 24 0.51 14.30 -21.67
CA THR A 24 1.43 15.38 -22.08
C THR A 24 0.82 16.29 -23.16
N VAL A 25 -0.29 15.86 -23.76
CA VAL A 25 -1.04 16.63 -24.75
C VAL A 25 -2.44 16.85 -24.21
N ASP A 26 -2.85 18.11 -24.15
CA ASP A 26 -4.20 18.48 -23.74
C ASP A 26 -5.19 17.98 -24.80
N PRO A 27 -6.19 17.15 -24.43
CA PRO A 27 -7.19 16.67 -25.37
C PRO A 27 -8.09 17.77 -25.94
N ALA A 28 -8.27 18.90 -25.25
CA ALA A 28 -9.13 19.99 -25.69
C ALA A 28 -8.44 20.91 -26.70
N THR A 29 -7.21 21.34 -26.40
CA THR A 29 -6.47 22.29 -27.24
C THR A 29 -5.49 21.63 -28.21
N LYS A 30 -5.24 20.31 -28.08
CA LYS A 30 -4.21 19.54 -28.80
C LYS A 30 -2.79 20.10 -28.67
N LYS A 31 -2.56 21.03 -27.74
CA LYS A 31 -1.24 21.60 -27.47
C LYS A 31 -0.47 20.65 -26.54
N ARG A 32 0.84 20.57 -26.75
CA ARG A 32 1.75 19.91 -25.79
C ARG A 32 1.86 20.82 -24.58
N LEU A 33 1.58 20.30 -23.40
CA LEU A 33 1.84 21.03 -22.16
C LEU A 33 3.33 21.27 -22.02
N SER A 34 3.68 22.45 -21.48
CA SER A 34 5.02 22.66 -20.97
C SER A 34 5.31 21.69 -19.83
N HIS A 35 6.58 21.38 -19.61
CA HIS A 35 7.01 20.49 -18.56
C HIS A 35 6.55 20.96 -17.16
N ASP A 36 6.49 22.27 -16.95
CA ASP A 36 6.09 22.84 -15.66
C ASP A 36 4.58 22.82 -15.46
N GLU A 37 3.80 23.05 -16.52
CA GLU A 37 2.33 22.91 -16.51
C GLU A 37 1.94 21.46 -16.22
N TRP A 38 2.59 20.50 -16.88
CA TRP A 38 2.35 19.08 -16.65
C TRP A 38 2.67 18.67 -15.20
N ARG A 39 3.78 19.18 -14.64
CA ARG A 39 4.11 18.94 -13.22
C ARG A 39 3.04 19.48 -12.28
N ALA A 40 2.52 20.67 -12.54
CA ALA A 40 1.46 21.27 -11.72
C ALA A 40 0.17 20.42 -11.77
N GLU A 41 -0.24 19.97 -12.95
CA GLU A 41 -1.40 19.09 -13.10
C GLU A 41 -1.21 17.73 -12.41
N VAL A 42 -0.02 17.14 -12.53
CA VAL A 42 0.32 15.90 -11.82
C VAL A 42 0.22 16.08 -10.32
N GLU A 43 0.71 17.21 -9.78
CA GLU A 43 0.67 17.46 -8.34
C GLU A 43 -0.78 17.58 -7.85
N VAL A 44 -1.61 18.38 -8.54
CA VAL A 44 -3.04 18.52 -8.23
C VAL A 44 -3.75 17.17 -8.26
N LEU A 45 -3.57 16.40 -9.34
CA LEU A 45 -4.18 15.07 -9.47
C LEU A 45 -3.65 14.10 -8.41
N SER A 46 -2.37 14.20 -8.04
CA SER A 46 -1.77 13.32 -7.03
C SER A 46 -2.38 13.53 -5.65
N VAL A 47 -2.71 14.78 -5.29
CA VAL A 47 -3.41 15.13 -4.05
C VAL A 47 -4.82 14.53 -4.05
N SER A 48 -5.60 14.72 -5.12
CA SER A 48 -6.94 14.12 -5.24
C SER A 48 -6.89 12.59 -5.16
N ILE A 49 -5.94 11.95 -5.86
CA ILE A 49 -5.76 10.50 -5.79
C ILE A 49 -5.38 10.07 -4.37
N PHE A 50 -4.50 10.81 -3.68
CA PHE A 50 -4.12 10.49 -2.31
C PHE A 50 -5.29 10.56 -1.34
N GLU A 51 -6.24 11.46 -1.59
CA GLU A 51 -7.41 11.62 -0.73
C GLU A 51 -8.49 10.56 -0.95
N GLU A 52 -8.73 10.18 -2.20
CA GLU A 52 -9.82 9.28 -2.59
C GLU A 52 -9.41 7.81 -2.59
N LYS A 53 -8.12 7.50 -2.80
CA LYS A 53 -7.65 6.13 -3.01
C LYS A 53 -7.84 5.29 -1.75
N LYS A 54 -8.62 4.21 -1.89
CA LYS A 54 -8.86 3.21 -0.84
C LYS A 54 -8.01 1.95 -1.00
N THR A 55 -7.40 1.76 -2.16
CA THR A 55 -6.58 0.57 -2.45
C THR A 55 -5.23 0.68 -1.75
N LEU A 56 -5.01 -0.18 -0.76
CA LEU A 56 -3.77 -0.27 -0.01
C LEU A 56 -2.71 -1.04 -0.82
N ARG A 57 -1.47 -0.53 -0.84
CA ARG A 57 -0.30 -1.20 -1.42
C ARG A 57 0.79 -1.33 -0.37
N GLN A 58 1.73 -2.24 -0.58
CA GLN A 58 2.91 -2.34 0.27
C GLN A 58 3.73 -1.05 0.15
N ILE A 59 3.89 -0.32 1.26
CA ILE A 59 4.62 0.95 1.33
C ILE A 59 5.93 0.83 2.11
N SER A 60 6.12 -0.25 2.86
CA SER A 60 7.36 -0.53 3.59
C SER A 60 8.10 -1.74 3.00
N PRO A 61 9.40 -1.90 3.31
CA PRO A 61 10.09 -3.18 3.21
C PRO A 61 9.38 -4.27 4.04
N ALA A 62 9.76 -5.52 3.78
CA ALA A 62 9.34 -6.63 4.62
C ALA A 62 10.27 -6.73 5.84
N PHE A 63 9.68 -6.89 7.02
CA PHE A 63 10.35 -6.97 8.31
C PHE A 63 10.17 -8.37 8.91
N ASP A 64 11.09 -8.76 9.79
CA ASP A 64 11.02 -10.04 10.48
C ASP A 64 10.05 -10.04 11.67
N ALA A 65 9.69 -8.86 12.20
CA ALA A 65 8.87 -8.76 13.40
C ALA A 65 7.90 -7.57 13.37
N PRO A 66 6.74 -7.66 14.04
CA PRO A 66 5.69 -6.64 13.96
C PRO A 66 6.07 -5.31 14.62
N GLN A 67 6.94 -5.30 15.64
CA GLN A 67 7.41 -4.07 16.29
C GLN A 67 8.06 -3.10 15.31
N PHE A 68 8.88 -3.61 14.37
CA PHE A 68 9.51 -2.78 13.35
C PHE A 68 8.50 -2.15 12.39
N CYS A 69 7.39 -2.84 12.10
CA CYS A 69 6.29 -2.26 11.33
C CYS A 69 5.63 -1.11 12.09
N TYR A 70 5.43 -1.25 13.40
CA TYR A 70 4.83 -0.18 14.21
C TYR A 70 5.74 1.05 14.30
N ASP A 71 7.04 0.85 14.51
CA ASP A 71 8.01 1.94 14.53
C ASP A 71 8.06 2.66 13.18
N TRP A 72 8.04 1.90 12.08
CA TRP A 72 7.98 2.46 10.74
C TRP A 72 6.71 3.28 10.52
N ILE A 73 5.53 2.78 10.94
CA ILE A 73 4.26 3.51 10.83
C ILE A 73 4.33 4.81 11.63
N ARG A 74 4.89 4.78 12.83
CA ARG A 74 5.03 5.96 13.69
C ARG A 74 5.85 7.05 13.02
N ILE A 75 6.99 6.69 12.43
CA ILE A 75 7.86 7.63 11.71
C ILE A 75 7.17 8.16 10.45
N ALA A 76 6.58 7.27 9.65
CA ALA A 76 5.98 7.64 8.36
C ALA A 76 4.70 8.47 8.51
N SER A 77 3.89 8.22 9.55
CA SER A 77 2.67 8.98 9.83
C SER A 77 2.97 10.42 10.25
N GLY A 78 4.10 10.66 10.93
CA GLY A 78 4.49 12.00 11.38
C GLY A 78 4.68 13.02 10.26
N GLY A 79 5.04 12.57 9.05
CA GLY A 79 5.25 13.45 7.89
C GLY A 79 4.01 13.67 7.00
N GLY A 80 2.85 13.10 7.34
CA GLY A 80 1.64 13.17 6.50
C GLY A 80 1.79 12.53 5.10
N GLN A 81 2.84 11.73 4.89
CA GLN A 81 3.18 11.14 3.59
C GLN A 81 2.36 9.88 3.30
N ILE A 82 1.72 9.31 4.32
CA ILE A 82 0.98 8.06 4.24
C ILE A 82 -0.42 8.19 4.82
N ARG A 83 -1.34 7.37 4.30
CA ARG A 83 -2.72 7.23 4.77
C ARG A 83 -3.09 5.75 4.92
N LEU A 84 -3.99 5.49 5.86
CA LEU A 84 -4.54 4.16 6.14
C LEU A 84 -3.47 3.06 6.32
N PRO A 85 -2.42 3.28 7.15
CA PRO A 85 -1.41 2.26 7.39
C PRO A 85 -2.03 1.02 8.03
N ARG A 86 -1.68 -0.15 7.49
CA ARG A 86 -2.14 -1.45 7.96
C ARG A 86 -0.99 -2.43 8.00
N LEU A 87 -0.78 -3.04 9.15
CA LEU A 87 0.19 -4.12 9.30
C LEU A 87 -0.35 -5.38 8.64
N MET A 88 0.46 -5.99 7.79
CA MET A 88 0.16 -7.23 7.09
C MET A 88 1.20 -8.29 7.44
N VAL A 89 0.78 -9.55 7.46
CA VAL A 89 1.62 -10.72 7.68
C VAL A 89 1.48 -11.71 6.53
N ARG A 90 2.56 -12.41 6.16
CA ARG A 90 2.49 -13.52 5.21
C ARG A 90 1.79 -14.71 5.86
N GLY A 91 0.74 -15.20 5.22
CA GLY A 91 0.00 -16.36 5.69
C GLY A 91 -0.72 -17.10 4.57
N PRO A 92 -1.25 -18.30 4.86
CA PRO A 92 -2.01 -19.08 3.90
C PRO A 92 -3.32 -18.36 3.55
N LYS A 93 -3.59 -18.20 2.24
CA LYS A 93 -4.84 -17.61 1.79
C LYS A 93 -5.98 -18.58 2.10
N VAL A 94 -6.93 -18.12 2.90
CA VAL A 94 -8.16 -18.86 3.22
C VAL A 94 -9.33 -18.30 2.42
N ASP A 95 -10.24 -19.18 2.02
CA ASP A 95 -11.54 -18.80 1.44
C ASP A 95 -12.54 -18.40 2.55
N LYS A 96 -13.73 -17.91 2.19
CA LYS A 96 -14.79 -17.49 3.11
C LYS A 96 -15.21 -18.57 4.12
N LYS A 97 -15.00 -19.84 3.79
CA LYS A 97 -15.29 -21.00 4.64
C LYS A 97 -14.11 -21.43 5.53
N GLY A 98 -13.01 -20.68 5.53
CA GLY A 98 -11.79 -21.01 6.29
C GLY A 98 -10.88 -22.06 5.65
N VAL A 99 -11.23 -22.56 4.46
CA VAL A 99 -10.43 -23.57 3.74
C VAL A 99 -9.25 -22.91 3.04
N GLN A 100 -8.06 -23.48 3.17
CA GLN A 100 -6.85 -22.99 2.50
C GLN A 100 -6.96 -23.17 0.98
N ILE A 101 -6.75 -22.08 0.26
CA ILE A 101 -6.74 -22.09 -1.20
C ILE A 101 -5.39 -22.64 -1.66
N LYS A 102 -5.43 -23.70 -2.46
CA LYS A 102 -4.25 -24.29 -3.10
C LYS A 102 -4.21 -23.91 -4.58
N ARG A 103 -3.01 -23.65 -5.09
CA ARG A 103 -2.72 -23.51 -6.52
C ARG A 103 -1.54 -24.41 -6.83
N ASP A 104 -1.68 -25.26 -7.83
CA ASP A 104 -0.64 -26.22 -8.24
C ASP A 104 -0.16 -27.12 -7.08
N GLY A 105 -1.11 -27.60 -6.27
CA GLY A 105 -0.84 -28.46 -5.10
C GLY A 105 -0.22 -27.75 -3.89
N LYS A 106 0.20 -26.49 -4.01
CA LYS A 106 0.81 -25.70 -2.93
C LYS A 106 -0.20 -24.73 -2.32
N VAL A 107 -0.11 -24.51 -1.00
CA VAL A 107 -0.93 -23.51 -0.31
C VAL A 107 -0.52 -22.12 -0.79
N LEU A 108 -1.50 -21.35 -1.26
CA LEU A 108 -1.25 -20.02 -1.79
C LEU A 108 -0.96 -19.06 -0.62
N ILE A 109 0.25 -18.53 -0.55
CA ILE A 109 0.66 -17.56 0.48
C ILE A 109 0.32 -16.14 0.00
N THR A 110 -0.41 -15.39 0.82
CA THR A 110 -0.77 -13.99 0.56
C THR A 110 -0.45 -13.12 1.77
N TRP A 111 -0.52 -11.80 1.57
CA TRP A 111 -0.55 -10.85 2.67
C TRP A 111 -1.94 -10.84 3.31
N LEU A 112 -1.99 -11.06 4.62
CA LEU A 112 -3.19 -11.03 5.44
C LEU A 112 -3.07 -9.91 6.47
N PRO A 113 -4.18 -9.26 6.86
CA PRO A 113 -4.17 -8.33 7.98
C PRO A 113 -3.60 -8.98 9.24
N TYR A 114 -2.60 -8.33 9.85
CA TYR A 114 -2.14 -8.76 11.15
C TYR A 114 -3.18 -8.34 12.20
N GLN A 115 -3.82 -9.33 12.81
CA GLN A 115 -4.56 -9.13 14.04
C GLN A 115 -3.61 -9.47 15.17
N LYS A 116 -3.47 -8.56 16.13
CA LYS A 116 -2.81 -8.86 17.41
C LYS A 116 -3.76 -9.80 18.17
N SER A 117 -3.83 -11.06 17.74
CA SER A 117 -4.47 -12.09 18.53
C SER A 117 -3.68 -12.24 19.82
N GLU A 118 -4.39 -12.53 20.89
CA GLU A 118 -3.95 -12.79 22.25
C GLU A 118 -3.07 -14.07 22.30
N GLN A 119 -1.99 -14.12 21.51
CA GLN A 119 -1.08 -15.26 21.40
C GLN A 119 -0.05 -15.26 22.55
N ALA A 120 -0.56 -15.25 23.78
CA ALA A 120 0.20 -15.48 25.00
C ALA A 120 -0.41 -16.57 25.92
N ALA A 121 -1.45 -17.30 25.49
CA ALA A 121 -2.17 -18.23 26.38
C ALA A 121 -2.16 -19.71 25.96
N VAL A 122 -1.22 -20.17 25.12
CA VAL A 122 -1.03 -21.62 24.87
C VAL A 122 0.46 -21.96 24.84
N ALA A 123 1.12 -21.73 25.98
CA ALA A 123 2.43 -22.28 26.30
C ALA A 123 2.63 -22.28 27.83
N ALA A 124 1.66 -22.82 28.57
CA ALA A 124 1.77 -23.15 29.98
C ALA A 124 1.09 -24.50 30.22
#